data_AF-A0A2K6T4S9-F1
#
_entry.id   AF-A0A2K6T4S9-F1
#
_cell.length_a   1.000
_cell.length_b   1.000
_cell.length_c   1.000
_cell.angle_alpha   90.00
_cell.angle_beta   90.00
_cell.angle_gamma   90.00
#
_symmetry.space_group_name_H-M   'P 1'
#
loop_
_entity.id
_entity.type
_entity.pdbx_description
1 polymer ?
#
loop_
_entity_poly.entity_id
_entity_poly.type
_entity_poly.pdbx_seq_one_letter_code
_entity_poly.pdbx_strand_id
1 'polypeptide(L)'
;LAMGIPRVILFCLFGTTLCLTGSQALQCYSFEHTYFGPFDLRAMKLPIVSCPHECFEAILSLDTGYRAPVTLVQKGCWTGPPTGRMQSNQDALPPDYSVVRGCTTDMCNAHLMTHDALPNLSQAPDPPTLSGTECYACIGIHQNDCAIGRSRRVQCHQDQTSCFQGNGRMTVGNFSVPVYIRTCHRPSCTTMGTTSPWTTIDLQGSCCEGHLCNTESVIQPFNSASATTPPRALQVLALLLPILLLVRLSA
;
A
#
# COMPACT_ATOMS: atom_id res chain seq x y z
N LEU A 1 -6.88 69.23 23.92
CA LEU A 1 -7.87 68.16 23.70
C LEU A 1 -7.76 67.75 22.23
N ALA A 2 -6.93 66.74 21.94
CA ALA A 2 -7.35 65.34 21.75
C ALA A 2 -7.98 65.17 20.33
N MET A 3 -7.58 64.27 19.44
CA MET A 3 -6.84 63.01 19.55
C MET A 3 -6.13 62.75 18.20
N GLY A 4 -4.81 62.57 18.22
CA GLY A 4 -4.10 61.91 17.13
C GLY A 4 -4.35 60.42 17.24
N ILE A 5 -5.29 59.89 16.44
CA ILE A 5 -5.55 58.46 16.38
C ILE A 5 -4.25 57.76 15.94
N PRO A 6 -3.67 56.83 16.71
CA PRO A 6 -2.32 56.37 16.44
C PRO A 6 -2.39 55.38 15.28
N ARG A 7 -1.71 55.71 14.17
CA ARG A 7 -1.44 54.78 13.06
C ARG A 7 -0.81 53.46 13.54
N VAL A 8 -0.21 53.46 14.73
CA VAL A 8 0.35 52.29 15.42
C VAL A 8 -0.74 51.28 15.86
N ILE A 9 -1.93 51.73 16.26
CA ILE A 9 -3.02 50.83 16.70
C ILE A 9 -3.59 50.05 15.52
N LEU A 10 -3.67 50.66 14.33
CA LEU A 10 -4.17 50.00 13.12
C LEU A 10 -3.22 48.90 12.64
N PHE A 11 -1.90 49.11 12.67
CA PHE A 11 -0.92 48.07 12.32
C PHE A 11 -0.87 46.92 13.33
N CYS A 12 -1.08 47.19 14.63
CA CYS A 12 -1.18 46.13 15.63
C CYS A 12 -2.43 45.25 15.43
N LEU A 13 -3.58 45.84 15.07
CA LEU A 13 -4.82 45.11 14.81
C LEU A 13 -4.75 44.25 13.52
N PHE A 14 -4.03 44.70 12.49
CA PHE A 14 -3.75 43.90 11.28
C PHE A 14 -2.71 42.79 11.52
N GLY A 15 -1.71 43.01 12.39
CA GLY A 15 -0.76 41.97 12.79
C GLY A 15 -1.41 40.85 13.61
N THR A 16 -2.34 41.19 14.49
CA THR A 16 -3.09 40.19 15.29
C THR A 16 -4.10 39.40 14.45
N THR A 17 -4.73 40.01 13.43
CA THR A 17 -5.69 39.29 12.58
C THR A 17 -5.01 38.38 11.55
N LEU A 18 -3.80 38.69 11.08
CA LEU A 18 -3.03 37.77 10.20
C LEU A 18 -2.36 36.59 10.94
N CYS A 19 -2.12 36.69 12.26
CA CYS A 19 -1.55 35.57 13.04
C CYS A 19 -2.60 34.59 13.59
N LEU A 20 -3.90 34.90 13.49
CA LEU A 20 -4.99 34.07 14.02
C LEU A 20 -5.57 33.07 13.00
N THR A 21 -5.15 33.13 11.74
CA THR A 21 -5.37 32.05 10.76
C THR A 21 -4.16 31.11 10.74
N GLY A 22 -3.66 30.73 11.92
CA GLY A 22 -2.82 29.54 12.00
C GLY A 22 -3.71 28.35 11.69
N SER A 23 -3.56 27.74 10.52
CA SER A 23 -4.13 26.41 10.26
C SER A 23 -3.65 25.53 11.41
N GLN A 24 -4.52 25.18 12.34
CA GLN A 24 -4.13 24.31 13.44
C GLN A 24 -3.68 22.99 12.83
N ALA A 25 -2.45 22.59 13.15
CA ALA A 25 -1.91 21.33 12.68
C ALA A 25 -2.67 20.19 13.34
N LEU A 26 -3.24 19.32 12.51
CA LEU A 26 -4.05 18.18 12.90
C LEU A 26 -3.18 17.16 13.65
N GLN A 27 -3.62 16.67 14.79
CA GLN A 27 -2.92 15.57 15.47
C GLN A 27 -3.34 14.24 14.87
N CYS A 28 -2.40 13.39 14.46
CA CYS A 28 -2.68 12.10 13.83
C CYS A 28 -1.86 10.98 14.46
N TYR A 29 -2.40 9.76 14.52
CA TYR A 29 -1.59 8.59 14.83
C TYR A 29 -0.55 8.37 13.73
N SER A 30 0.68 8.06 14.12
CA SER A 30 1.76 7.69 13.20
C SER A 30 2.30 6.32 13.56
N PHE A 31 2.25 5.40 12.60
CA PHE A 31 2.62 4.01 12.82
C PHE A 31 2.86 3.31 11.49
N GLU A 32 3.85 2.44 11.42
CA GLU A 32 4.04 1.50 10.32
C GLU A 32 4.48 0.14 10.87
N HIS A 33 3.85 -0.93 10.39
CA HIS A 33 4.24 -2.28 10.78
C HIS A 33 3.76 -3.35 9.80
N THR A 34 4.42 -4.50 9.84
CA THR A 34 4.03 -5.71 9.13
C THR A 34 3.72 -6.82 10.13
N TYR A 35 2.49 -7.33 10.08
CA TYR A 35 2.02 -8.42 10.93
C TYR A 35 1.96 -9.74 10.16
N PHE A 36 2.15 -10.82 10.91
CA PHE A 36 1.92 -12.19 10.46
C PHE A 36 0.76 -12.77 11.26
N GLY A 37 -0.44 -12.75 10.67
CA GLY A 37 -1.68 -13.10 11.34
C GLY A 37 -2.42 -11.90 11.96
N PRO A 38 -3.31 -12.15 12.94
CA PRO A 38 -4.11 -11.10 13.55
C PRO A 38 -3.26 -10.04 14.24
N PHE A 39 -3.74 -8.80 14.22
CA PHE A 39 -3.13 -7.65 14.89
C PHE A 39 -4.15 -6.91 15.75
N ASP A 40 -3.67 -6.26 16.81
CA ASP A 40 -4.45 -5.35 17.66
C ASP A 40 -3.57 -4.17 18.10
N LEU A 41 -3.89 -2.98 17.59
CA LEU A 41 -3.20 -1.73 17.93
C LEU A 41 -3.77 -1.07 19.18
N ARG A 42 -4.94 -1.49 19.69
CA ARG A 42 -5.61 -0.82 20.81
C ARG A 42 -4.85 -0.95 22.12
N ALA A 43 -4.07 -2.03 22.27
CA ALA A 43 -3.20 -2.24 23.42
C ALA A 43 -1.88 -1.45 23.33
N MET A 44 -1.61 -0.79 22.20
CA MET A 44 -0.36 -0.09 21.95
C MET A 44 -0.53 1.42 22.14
N LYS A 45 0.53 2.06 22.67
CA LYS A 45 0.60 3.52 22.70
C LYS A 45 1.20 4.02 21.38
N LEU A 46 0.33 4.38 20.44
CA LEU A 46 0.74 4.86 19.12
C LEU A 46 1.35 6.29 19.21
N PRO A 47 2.47 6.55 18.52
CA PRO A 47 3.01 7.90 18.37
C PRO A 47 1.99 8.86 17.73
N ILE A 48 2.09 10.14 18.11
CA ILE A 48 1.24 11.21 17.58
C ILE A 48 2.13 12.22 16.86
N VAL A 49 1.73 12.61 15.66
CA VAL A 49 2.43 13.61 14.84
C VAL A 49 1.47 14.74 14.46
N SER A 50 2.03 15.92 14.22
CA SER A 50 1.28 17.08 13.73
C SER A 50 1.29 17.12 12.20
N CYS A 51 0.12 17.05 11.58
CA CYS A 51 -0.09 17.04 10.14
C CYS A 51 -0.71 18.36 9.66
N PRO A 52 -0.38 18.83 8.45
CA PRO A 52 -0.86 20.12 7.97
C PRO A 52 -2.35 20.13 7.63
N HIS A 53 -2.90 19.03 7.10
CA HIS A 53 -4.25 19.00 6.54
C HIS A 53 -5.06 17.76 6.91
N GLU A 54 -4.49 16.56 6.71
CA GLU A 54 -5.25 15.31 6.83
C GLU A 54 -4.42 14.21 7.51
N CYS A 55 -5.12 13.35 8.25
CA CYS A 55 -4.60 12.06 8.67
C CYS A 55 -4.94 11.00 7.63
N PHE A 56 -4.13 9.96 7.51
CA PHE A 56 -4.53 8.72 6.85
C PHE A 56 -4.26 7.48 7.68
N GLU A 57 -4.96 6.42 7.30
CA GLU A 57 -4.63 5.05 7.61
C GLU A 57 -4.79 4.18 6.35
N ALA A 58 -3.95 3.16 6.26
CA ALA A 58 -3.95 2.21 5.18
C ALA A 58 -3.65 0.80 5.69
N ILE A 59 -4.30 -0.18 5.09
CA ILE A 59 -3.98 -1.59 5.28
C ILE A 59 -3.87 -2.28 3.94
N LEU A 60 -2.86 -3.12 3.79
CA LEU A 60 -2.76 -4.13 2.73
C LEU A 60 -2.66 -5.48 3.42
N SER A 61 -3.43 -6.46 2.96
CA SER A 61 -3.40 -7.81 3.49
C SER A 61 -3.38 -8.81 2.35
N LEU A 62 -2.56 -9.85 2.51
CA LEU A 62 -2.40 -10.91 1.54
C LEU A 62 -2.52 -12.25 2.25
N ASP A 63 -3.42 -13.10 1.76
CA ASP A 63 -3.73 -14.37 2.41
C ASP A 63 -3.71 -15.53 1.41
N THR A 64 -3.02 -16.60 1.76
CA THR A 64 -2.99 -17.84 0.95
C THR A 64 -4.12 -18.80 1.32
N GLY A 65 -4.77 -18.60 2.46
CA GLY A 65 -5.72 -19.53 3.09
C GLY A 65 -5.10 -20.74 3.78
N TYR A 66 -3.77 -20.88 3.71
CA TYR A 66 -3.04 -22.04 4.23
C TYR A 66 -2.05 -21.68 5.36
N ARG A 67 -1.82 -20.39 5.57
CA ARG A 67 -0.89 -19.79 6.53
C ARG A 67 -1.53 -18.52 7.12
N ALA A 68 -0.91 -17.99 8.17
CA ALA A 68 -1.28 -16.67 8.67
C ALA A 68 -1.03 -15.62 7.57
N PRO A 69 -1.97 -14.68 7.33
CA PRO A 69 -1.81 -13.63 6.33
C PRO A 69 -0.64 -12.72 6.67
N VAL A 70 -0.10 -12.04 5.66
CA VAL A 70 0.81 -10.92 5.85
C VAL A 70 0.00 -9.63 5.71
N THR A 71 0.03 -8.80 6.74
CA THR A 71 -0.74 -7.55 6.78
C THR A 71 0.18 -6.37 7.06
N LEU A 72 0.22 -5.41 6.15
CA LEU A 72 0.85 -4.10 6.37
C LEU A 72 -0.18 -3.13 6.93
N VAL A 73 0.21 -2.38 7.95
CA VAL A 73 -0.58 -1.28 8.52
C VAL A 73 0.26 -0.01 8.49
N GLN A 74 -0.30 1.07 7.97
CA GLN A 74 0.32 2.39 7.99
C GLN A 74 -0.66 3.46 8.46
N LYS A 75 -0.19 4.40 9.27
CA LYS A 75 -0.91 5.56 9.77
C LYS A 75 0.02 6.77 9.76
N GLY A 76 -0.51 7.95 9.45
CA GLY A 76 0.28 9.18 9.52
C GLY A 76 -0.38 10.37 8.86
N CYS A 77 0.45 11.30 8.39
CA CYS A 77 0.03 12.46 7.63
C CYS A 77 -0.20 12.12 6.17
N TRP A 78 -1.25 12.69 5.59
CA TRP A 78 -1.61 12.45 4.20
C TRP A 78 -1.42 13.70 3.35
N THR A 79 -0.89 13.50 2.15
CA THR A 79 -0.75 14.54 1.12
C THR A 79 -1.35 14.11 -0.22
N GLY A 80 -1.94 12.92 -0.30
CA GLY A 80 -2.57 12.41 -1.51
C GLY A 80 -4.03 12.83 -1.63
N PRO A 81 -4.70 12.48 -2.74
CA PRO A 81 -6.15 12.67 -2.87
C PRO A 81 -6.93 11.97 -1.73
N PRO A 82 -8.06 12.52 -1.25
CA PRO A 82 -8.82 11.97 -0.12
C PRO A 82 -9.69 10.76 -0.51
N THR A 83 -9.92 10.55 -1.81
CA THR A 83 -10.77 9.47 -2.33
C THR A 83 -10.16 8.83 -3.58
N GLY A 84 -10.35 7.52 -3.69
CA GLY A 84 -9.73 6.68 -4.71
C GLY A 84 -10.38 5.32 -4.62
N ARG A 85 -10.97 4.90 -5.73
CA ARG A 85 -11.74 3.67 -5.78
C ARG A 85 -10.79 2.49 -5.77
N MET A 86 -10.98 1.63 -4.79
CA MET A 86 -10.33 0.33 -4.74
C MET A 86 -11.04 -0.60 -5.70
N GLN A 87 -10.28 -1.20 -6.61
CA GLN A 87 -10.79 -2.21 -7.52
C GLN A 87 -10.26 -3.55 -7.03
N SER A 88 -11.13 -4.54 -6.91
CA SER A 88 -10.75 -5.92 -6.59
C SER A 88 -11.02 -6.81 -7.79
N ASN A 89 -10.14 -7.79 -7.97
CA ASN A 89 -10.33 -8.88 -8.91
C ASN A 89 -10.63 -10.16 -8.14
N GLN A 90 -11.88 -10.63 -8.20
CA GLN A 90 -12.32 -11.81 -7.43
C GLN A 90 -11.66 -13.11 -7.91
N ASP A 91 -11.11 -13.10 -9.13
CA ASP A 91 -10.45 -14.26 -9.72
C ASP A 91 -8.96 -14.35 -9.36
N ALA A 92 -8.40 -13.29 -8.78
CA ALA A 92 -6.99 -13.24 -8.41
C ALA A 92 -6.69 -14.12 -7.20
N LEU A 93 -5.57 -14.84 -7.26
CA LEU A 93 -5.02 -15.59 -6.13
C LEU A 93 -3.53 -15.26 -5.95
N PRO A 94 -3.00 -15.30 -4.72
CA PRO A 94 -3.73 -15.40 -3.46
C PRO A 94 -4.68 -14.21 -3.22
N PRO A 95 -5.82 -14.42 -2.53
CA PRO A 95 -6.74 -13.34 -2.20
C PRO A 95 -6.06 -12.22 -1.44
N ASP A 96 -6.39 -10.98 -1.83
CA ASP A 96 -5.80 -9.80 -1.26
C ASP A 96 -6.86 -8.75 -0.92
N TYR A 97 -6.48 -7.84 -0.04
CA TYR A 97 -7.30 -6.71 0.34
C TYR A 97 -6.41 -5.51 0.58
N SER A 98 -6.88 -4.37 0.12
CA SER A 98 -6.28 -3.11 0.46
C SER A 98 -7.37 -2.09 0.76
N VAL A 99 -7.05 -1.13 1.61
CA VAL A 99 -7.90 0.01 1.94
C VAL A 99 -7.03 1.21 2.33
N VAL A 100 -7.40 2.39 1.86
CA VAL A 100 -6.84 3.68 2.30
C VAL A 100 -7.97 4.60 2.72
N ARG A 101 -7.80 5.29 3.84
CA ARG A 101 -8.79 6.21 4.40
C ARG A 101 -8.09 7.50 4.80
N GLY A 102 -8.58 8.63 4.32
CA GLY A 102 -8.21 9.96 4.78
C GLY A 102 -9.28 10.57 5.68
N CYS A 103 -8.90 11.45 6.60
CA CYS A 103 -9.83 12.16 7.47
C CYS A 103 -9.22 13.48 8.03
N THR A 104 -10.08 14.39 8.50
CA THR A 104 -9.74 15.81 8.75
C THR A 104 -9.96 16.28 10.20
N THR A 105 -10.14 15.36 11.15
CA THR A 105 -10.29 15.68 12.59
C THR A 105 -9.17 15.05 13.41
N ASP A 106 -8.88 15.58 14.60
CA ASP A 106 -7.80 15.05 15.43
C ASP A 106 -7.99 13.55 15.72
N MET A 107 -6.91 12.80 15.57
CA MET A 107 -6.80 11.36 15.86
C MET A 107 -7.84 10.50 15.13
N CYS A 108 -8.34 10.96 13.98
CA CYS A 108 -9.42 10.31 13.23
C CYS A 108 -9.01 9.00 12.53
N ASN A 109 -7.70 8.77 12.33
CA ASN A 109 -7.17 7.59 11.64
C ASN A 109 -7.11 6.34 12.54
N ALA A 110 -8.26 6.01 13.12
CA ALA A 110 -8.45 5.01 14.15
C ALA A 110 -9.52 3.96 13.79
N HIS A 111 -9.94 3.83 12.51
CA HIS A 111 -10.87 2.78 12.12
C HIS A 111 -10.17 1.43 11.95
N LEU A 112 -8.93 1.43 11.47
CA LEU A 112 -8.15 0.22 11.18
C LEU A 112 -7.23 -0.08 12.37
N MET A 113 -7.82 -0.44 13.52
CA MET A 113 -7.09 -0.71 14.77
C MET A 113 -6.94 -2.21 15.06
N THR A 114 -7.80 -3.05 14.50
CA THR A 114 -7.79 -4.50 14.74
C THR A 114 -7.97 -5.27 13.45
N HIS A 115 -7.60 -6.55 13.49
CA HIS A 115 -7.80 -7.47 12.37
C HIS A 115 -9.28 -7.63 11.97
N ASP A 116 -10.22 -7.49 12.91
CA ASP A 116 -11.67 -7.62 12.66
C ASP A 116 -12.23 -6.54 11.71
N ALA A 117 -11.46 -5.47 11.45
CA ALA A 117 -11.82 -4.47 10.46
C ALA A 117 -11.60 -4.95 9.01
N LEU A 118 -10.96 -6.11 8.81
CA LEU A 118 -10.66 -6.68 7.50
C LEU A 118 -11.70 -7.74 7.09
N PRO A 119 -12.02 -7.85 5.80
CA PRO A 119 -12.82 -8.97 5.31
C PRO A 119 -12.04 -10.27 5.46
N ASN A 120 -12.77 -11.38 5.62
CA ASN A 120 -12.17 -12.71 5.60
C ASN A 120 -11.75 -13.07 4.17
N LEU A 121 -10.44 -13.07 3.90
CA LEU A 121 -9.88 -13.29 2.57
C LEU A 121 -9.84 -14.76 2.16
N SER A 122 -9.89 -15.66 3.12
CA SER A 122 -9.70 -17.09 2.91
C SER A 122 -10.85 -17.90 3.49
N GLN A 123 -12.08 -17.49 3.19
CA GLN A 123 -13.26 -18.27 3.57
C GLN A 123 -13.28 -19.57 2.77
N ALA A 124 -12.91 -20.69 3.41
CA ALA A 124 -13.08 -22.00 2.83
C ALA A 124 -14.60 -22.32 2.69
N PRO A 125 -15.02 -22.98 1.60
CA PRO A 125 -16.38 -23.49 1.52
C PRO A 125 -16.66 -24.49 2.65
N ASP A 126 -17.89 -24.51 3.14
CA ASP A 126 -18.38 -25.44 4.14
C ASP A 126 -19.57 -26.24 3.55
N PRO A 127 -19.44 -27.56 3.32
CA PRO A 127 -18.29 -28.41 3.61
C PRO A 127 -17.11 -28.17 2.63
N PRO A 128 -15.86 -28.41 3.07
CA PRO A 128 -14.70 -28.19 2.23
C PRO A 128 -14.68 -29.18 1.06
N THR A 129 -14.66 -28.65 -0.15
CA THR A 129 -14.45 -29.44 -1.37
C THR A 129 -12.98 -29.39 -1.76
N LEU A 130 -12.37 -30.55 -1.98
CA LEU A 130 -10.95 -30.68 -2.33
C LEU A 130 -10.80 -30.92 -3.84
N SER A 131 -9.80 -30.28 -4.45
CA SER A 131 -9.44 -30.47 -5.86
C SER A 131 -8.66 -31.78 -6.12
N GLY A 132 -8.07 -32.34 -5.07
CA GLY A 132 -7.13 -33.48 -5.15
C GLY A 132 -5.66 -33.07 -5.34
N THR A 133 -5.36 -31.84 -5.75
CA THR A 133 -3.97 -31.35 -5.90
C THR A 133 -3.31 -31.09 -4.54
N GLU A 134 -2.02 -31.39 -4.41
CA GLU A 134 -1.20 -30.97 -3.26
C GLU A 134 -0.16 -29.95 -3.70
N CYS A 135 0.07 -28.90 -2.92
CA CYS A 135 1.08 -27.88 -3.20
C CYS A 135 1.92 -27.54 -1.96
N TYR A 136 3.11 -26.97 -2.18
CA TYR A 136 3.78 -26.23 -1.11
C TYR A 136 3.06 -24.89 -0.88
N ALA A 137 2.86 -24.53 0.37
CA ALA A 137 2.24 -23.28 0.80
C ALA A 137 3.09 -22.51 1.81
N CYS A 138 3.30 -21.23 1.54
CA CYS A 138 3.98 -20.28 2.39
C CYS A 138 3.64 -18.84 1.98
N ILE A 139 3.76 -17.94 2.95
CA ILE A 139 3.80 -16.50 2.72
C ILE A 139 4.78 -15.91 3.73
N GLY A 140 5.64 -15.00 3.31
CA GLY A 140 6.64 -14.38 4.18
C GLY A 140 7.31 -13.16 3.54
N ILE A 141 8.07 -12.42 4.34
CA ILE A 141 8.76 -11.20 3.88
C ILE A 141 10.26 -11.44 3.63
N HIS A 142 10.76 -12.60 4.03
CA HIS A 142 12.11 -13.05 3.70
C HIS A 142 12.02 -14.27 2.77
N GLN A 143 12.92 -14.33 1.79
CA GLN A 143 12.96 -15.43 0.83
C GLN A 143 13.00 -16.82 1.53
N ASN A 144 13.73 -16.91 2.64
CA ASN A 144 13.90 -18.16 3.37
C ASN A 144 12.62 -18.60 4.09
N ASP A 145 11.65 -17.70 4.35
CA ASP A 145 10.35 -18.06 4.93
C ASP A 145 9.58 -19.02 4.01
N CYS A 146 9.88 -18.96 2.72
CA CYS A 146 9.31 -19.77 1.65
C CYS A 146 10.27 -20.82 1.07
N ALA A 147 11.34 -21.16 1.80
CA ALA A 147 12.16 -22.32 1.48
C ALA A 147 11.33 -23.61 1.59
N ILE A 148 11.59 -24.60 0.73
CA ILE A 148 10.80 -25.85 0.66
C ILE A 148 10.68 -26.55 2.02
N GLY A 149 11.76 -26.61 2.80
CA GLY A 149 11.75 -27.19 4.15
C GLY A 149 10.94 -26.40 5.20
N ARG A 150 10.51 -25.18 4.90
CA ARG A 150 9.67 -24.33 5.75
C ARG A 150 8.25 -24.16 5.22
N SER A 151 8.02 -24.47 3.95
CA SER A 151 6.69 -24.51 3.35
C SER A 151 5.87 -25.68 3.88
N ARG A 152 4.57 -25.47 4.07
CA ARG A 152 3.64 -26.55 4.41
C ARG A 152 3.25 -27.28 3.14
N ARG A 153 2.96 -28.58 3.24
CA ARG A 153 2.22 -29.30 2.19
C ARG A 153 0.74 -29.17 2.50
N VAL A 154 -0.04 -28.75 1.52
CA VAL A 154 -1.49 -28.52 1.69
C VAL A 154 -2.27 -29.16 0.55
N GLN A 155 -3.49 -29.57 0.84
CA GLN A 155 -4.45 -30.03 -0.15
C GLN A 155 -5.25 -28.83 -0.65
N CYS A 156 -5.29 -28.66 -1.96
CA CYS A 156 -5.90 -27.50 -2.59
C CYS A 156 -7.42 -27.62 -2.62
N HIS A 157 -8.11 -26.51 -2.35
CA HIS A 157 -9.57 -26.44 -2.31
C HIS A 157 -10.18 -26.13 -3.68
N GLN A 158 -11.45 -26.55 -3.86
CA GLN A 158 -12.31 -26.17 -4.99
C GLN A 158 -11.64 -26.39 -6.36
N ASP A 159 -11.51 -25.31 -7.14
CA ASP A 159 -10.99 -25.23 -8.50
C ASP A 159 -9.48 -24.92 -8.54
N GLN A 160 -8.80 -24.90 -7.40
CA GLN A 160 -7.36 -24.65 -7.31
C GLN A 160 -6.56 -25.90 -7.67
N THR A 161 -6.50 -26.23 -8.96
CA THR A 161 -5.85 -27.45 -9.45
C THR A 161 -4.36 -27.27 -9.81
N SER A 162 -3.82 -26.06 -9.69
CA SER A 162 -2.42 -25.73 -9.99
C SER A 162 -1.68 -25.25 -8.74
N CYS A 163 -0.35 -25.34 -8.75
CA CYS A 163 0.48 -24.72 -7.73
C CYS A 163 1.11 -23.43 -8.27
N PHE A 164 1.24 -22.43 -7.41
CA PHE A 164 1.91 -21.16 -7.70
C PHE A 164 3.17 -21.00 -6.85
N GLN A 165 4.16 -20.33 -7.42
CA GLN A 165 5.33 -19.81 -6.72
C GLN A 165 5.73 -18.44 -7.28
N GLY A 166 6.16 -17.55 -6.41
CA GLY A 166 6.56 -16.23 -6.84
C GLY A 166 6.92 -15.29 -5.71
N ASN A 167 7.08 -14.03 -6.08
CA ASN A 167 7.36 -12.94 -5.17
C ASN A 167 6.65 -11.67 -5.61
N GLY A 168 6.75 -10.65 -4.77
CA GLY A 168 6.04 -9.42 -4.97
C GLY A 168 6.44 -8.33 -4.00
N ARG A 169 5.68 -7.23 -4.02
CA ARG A 169 5.80 -6.15 -3.05
C ARG A 169 4.43 -5.64 -2.65
N MET A 170 4.28 -5.37 -1.35
CA MET A 170 3.17 -4.63 -0.79
C MET A 170 3.67 -3.21 -0.50
N THR A 171 3.05 -2.21 -1.12
CA THR A 171 3.52 -0.81 -1.05
C THR A 171 2.38 0.12 -0.66
N VAL A 172 2.66 1.02 0.28
CA VAL A 172 1.80 2.12 0.74
C VAL A 172 2.63 3.39 0.78
N GLY A 173 2.36 4.33 -0.14
CA GLY A 173 3.18 5.52 -0.28
C GLY A 173 4.67 5.17 -0.43
N ASN A 174 5.47 5.57 0.55
CA ASN A 174 6.92 5.35 0.65
C ASN A 174 7.32 4.11 1.46
N PHE A 175 6.37 3.40 2.08
CA PHE A 175 6.62 2.16 2.80
C PHE A 175 6.37 0.96 1.88
N SER A 176 7.37 0.08 1.72
CA SER A 176 7.29 -1.04 0.79
C SER A 176 7.98 -2.28 1.34
N VAL A 177 7.25 -3.39 1.36
CA VAL A 177 7.69 -4.67 1.94
C VAL A 177 7.66 -5.75 0.88
N PRO A 178 8.77 -6.52 0.69
CA PRO A 178 8.76 -7.67 -0.21
C PRO A 178 7.90 -8.79 0.35
N VAL A 179 7.28 -9.57 -0.54
CA VAL A 179 6.55 -10.79 -0.19
C VAL A 179 7.00 -11.95 -1.06
N TYR A 180 7.08 -13.13 -0.47
CA TYR A 180 7.42 -14.39 -1.14
C TYR A 180 6.31 -15.39 -0.86
N ILE A 181 5.86 -16.09 -1.90
CA ILE A 181 4.67 -16.92 -1.83
C ILE A 181 4.88 -18.25 -2.55
N ARG A 182 4.29 -19.29 -1.94
CA ARG A 182 3.89 -20.54 -2.59
C ARG A 182 2.46 -20.82 -2.17
N THR A 183 1.60 -21.26 -3.08
CA THR A 183 0.21 -21.57 -2.72
C THR A 183 -0.44 -22.45 -3.78
N CYS A 184 -1.60 -23.01 -3.46
CA CYS A 184 -2.55 -23.50 -4.44
C CYS A 184 -3.14 -22.32 -5.25
N HIS A 185 -3.41 -22.55 -6.53
CA HIS A 185 -3.87 -21.55 -7.47
C HIS A 185 -4.82 -22.17 -8.50
N ARG A 186 -5.69 -21.34 -9.08
CA ARG A 186 -6.47 -21.70 -10.28
C ARG A 186 -5.57 -21.82 -11.51
N PRO A 187 -5.95 -22.63 -12.51
CA PRO A 187 -5.21 -22.76 -13.78
C PRO A 187 -4.97 -21.45 -14.52
N SER A 188 -5.84 -20.45 -14.35
CA SER A 188 -5.69 -19.13 -14.98
C SER A 188 -4.43 -18.38 -14.55
N CYS A 189 -3.82 -18.75 -13.42
CA CYS A 189 -2.62 -18.11 -12.86
C CYS A 189 -2.72 -16.58 -12.69
N THR A 190 -3.94 -16.06 -12.45
CA THR A 190 -4.18 -14.63 -12.23
C THR A 190 -3.65 -14.16 -10.87
N THR A 191 -2.61 -13.33 -10.86
CA THR A 191 -2.03 -12.75 -9.63
C THR A 191 -2.41 -11.29 -9.39
N MET A 192 -2.99 -10.61 -10.39
CA MET A 192 -3.37 -9.21 -10.30
C MET A 192 -4.69 -9.06 -9.53
N GLY A 193 -4.58 -8.79 -8.23
CA GLY A 193 -5.68 -8.62 -7.28
C GLY A 193 -6.18 -7.19 -7.14
N THR A 194 -6.06 -6.64 -5.93
CA THR A 194 -6.50 -5.29 -5.59
C THR A 194 -5.57 -4.22 -6.16
N THR A 195 -6.17 -3.19 -6.76
CA THR A 195 -5.45 -2.01 -7.25
C THR A 195 -6.04 -0.74 -6.64
N SER A 196 -5.16 0.19 -6.25
CA SER A 196 -5.55 1.54 -5.85
C SER A 196 -4.50 2.55 -6.28
N PRO A 197 -4.84 3.85 -6.33
CA PRO A 197 -3.86 4.89 -6.66
C PRO A 197 -2.71 5.03 -5.65
N TRP A 198 -2.83 4.46 -4.46
CA TRP A 198 -1.91 4.73 -3.33
C TRP A 198 -1.28 3.49 -2.74
N THR A 199 -1.87 2.35 -3.05
CA THR A 199 -1.45 1.04 -2.56
C THR A 199 -1.27 0.11 -3.72
N THR A 200 -0.24 -0.70 -3.67
CA THR A 200 0.00 -1.71 -4.68
C THR A 200 0.40 -3.01 -4.01
N ILE A 201 -0.30 -4.08 -4.38
CA ILE A 201 0.13 -5.46 -4.16
C ILE A 201 0.52 -5.98 -5.54
N ASP A 202 1.80 -5.93 -5.84
CA ASP A 202 2.34 -6.41 -7.11
C ASP A 202 2.93 -7.79 -6.91
N LEU A 203 2.36 -8.79 -7.59
CA LEU A 203 2.76 -10.19 -7.50
C LEU A 203 3.13 -10.73 -8.88
N GLN A 204 4.28 -11.39 -8.94
CA GLN A 204 4.77 -12.07 -10.13
C GLN A 204 5.21 -13.48 -9.78
N GLY A 205 5.11 -14.39 -10.73
CA GLY A 205 5.35 -15.80 -10.48
C GLY A 205 4.98 -16.68 -11.66
N SER A 206 5.03 -17.98 -11.39
CA SER A 206 4.64 -19.01 -12.34
C SER A 206 3.73 -20.02 -11.65
N CYS A 207 2.78 -20.55 -12.44
CA CYS A 207 2.00 -21.71 -12.06
C CYS A 207 2.57 -22.96 -12.72
N CYS A 208 2.40 -24.09 -12.05
CA CYS A 208 2.73 -25.41 -12.56
C CYS A 208 1.58 -26.38 -12.24
N GLU A 209 1.51 -27.45 -13.04
CA GLU A 209 0.56 -28.55 -12.83
C GLU A 209 1.26 -29.76 -12.22
N GLY A 210 0.53 -30.50 -11.40
CA GLY A 210 1.02 -31.70 -10.71
C GLY A 210 1.28 -31.48 -9.22
N HIS A 211 1.32 -32.57 -8.48
CA HIS A 211 1.49 -32.53 -7.03
C HIS A 211 2.87 -31.99 -6.65
N LEU A 212 2.87 -30.99 -5.76
CA LEU A 212 4.06 -30.38 -5.17
C LEU A 212 5.05 -29.84 -6.22
N CYS A 213 4.55 -29.42 -7.38
CA CYS A 213 5.40 -29.00 -8.50
C CYS A 213 6.12 -27.66 -8.24
N ASN A 214 5.62 -26.82 -7.33
CA ASN A 214 6.11 -25.47 -7.06
C ASN A 214 7.38 -25.44 -6.19
N THR A 215 8.42 -26.14 -6.66
CA THR A 215 9.70 -26.34 -5.99
C THR A 215 10.80 -25.37 -6.41
N GLU A 216 10.64 -24.69 -7.55
CA GLU A 216 11.67 -23.79 -8.05
C GLU A 216 11.75 -22.50 -7.23
N SER A 217 12.73 -21.66 -7.52
CA SER A 217 12.97 -20.42 -6.76
C SER A 217 11.73 -19.52 -6.69
N VAL A 218 11.43 -18.99 -5.50
CA VAL A 218 10.43 -17.90 -5.34
C VAL A 218 10.93 -16.57 -5.89
N ILE A 219 12.23 -16.41 -6.16
CA ILE A 219 12.74 -15.20 -6.79
C ILE A 219 12.44 -15.28 -8.28
N GLN A 220 11.54 -14.41 -8.71
CA GLN A 220 11.41 -14.03 -10.11
C GLN A 220 12.09 -12.66 -10.31
N PRO A 221 12.81 -12.45 -11.41
CA PRO A 221 13.31 -11.12 -11.74
C PRO A 221 12.11 -10.19 -11.98
N PHE A 222 12.03 -9.06 -11.27
CA PHE A 222 11.08 -8.01 -11.61
C PHE A 222 11.45 -7.46 -12.99
N ASN A 223 10.67 -7.80 -14.01
CA ASN A 223 10.64 -7.02 -15.23
C ASN A 223 9.87 -5.74 -14.91
N SER A 224 10.51 -4.83 -14.18
CA SER A 224 10.05 -3.45 -14.12
C SER A 224 9.96 -2.99 -15.56
N ALA A 225 8.73 -2.83 -16.09
CA ALA A 225 8.53 -2.03 -17.28
C ALA A 225 9.14 -0.68 -16.94
N SER A 226 10.37 -0.45 -17.40
CA SER A 226 11.04 0.82 -17.25
C SER A 226 10.13 1.81 -17.94
N ALA A 227 9.43 2.62 -17.16
CA ALA A 227 8.79 3.80 -17.69
C ALA A 227 9.93 4.64 -18.26
N THR A 228 10.17 4.50 -19.56
CA THR A 228 11.03 5.37 -20.36
C THR A 228 10.39 6.74 -20.29
N THR A 229 10.61 7.43 -19.19
CA THR A 229 10.45 8.86 -19.13
C THR A 229 11.58 9.41 -19.99
N PRO A 230 11.29 10.07 -21.13
CA PRO A 230 12.33 10.70 -21.91
C PRO A 230 13.04 11.72 -21.02
N PRO A 231 14.38 11.83 -21.09
CA PRO A 231 15.13 12.72 -20.23
C PRO A 231 14.66 14.16 -20.44
N ARG A 232 14.01 14.73 -19.41
CA ARG A 232 13.49 16.10 -19.35
C ARG A 232 14.57 17.17 -19.61
N ALA A 233 15.84 16.78 -19.57
CA ALA A 233 17.00 17.61 -19.86
C ALA A 233 17.01 18.16 -21.31
N LEU A 234 16.46 17.43 -22.30
CA LEU A 234 16.45 17.91 -23.69
C LEU A 234 15.38 18.99 -23.95
N GLN A 235 14.29 18.98 -23.17
CA GLN A 235 13.17 19.92 -23.36
C GLN A 235 13.48 21.31 -22.77
N VAL A 236 14.29 21.40 -21.71
CA VAL A 236 14.69 22.68 -21.12
C VAL A 236 15.66 23.43 -22.03
N LEU A 237 16.55 22.71 -22.75
CA LEU A 237 17.50 23.35 -23.67
C LEU A 237 16.81 23.92 -24.93
N ALA A 238 15.75 23.25 -25.43
CA ALA A 238 14.99 23.70 -26.59
C ALA A 238 14.17 25.00 -26.31
N LEU A 239 13.78 25.25 -25.06
CA LEU A 239 13.03 26.44 -24.65
C LEU A 239 13.91 27.67 -24.37
N LEU A 240 15.22 27.50 -24.15
CA LEU A 240 16.15 28.59 -23.86
C LEU A 240 16.72 29.26 -25.12
N LEU A 241 16.75 28.57 -26.25
CA LEU A 241 17.21 29.13 -27.54
C LEU A 241 16.34 30.29 -28.07
N PRO A 242 14.99 30.22 -28.08
CA PRO A 242 14.19 31.34 -28.59
C PRO A 242 14.23 32.57 -27.67
N ILE A 243 14.44 32.40 -26.35
CA ILE A 243 14.49 33.52 -25.39
C ILE A 243 15.79 34.34 -25.57
N LEU A 244 16.93 33.68 -25.83
CA LEU A 244 18.20 34.38 -26.09
C LEU A 244 18.22 35.13 -27.43
N LEU A 245 17.46 34.64 -28.43
CA LEU A 245 17.32 35.32 -29.73
C LEU A 245 16.40 36.54 -29.66
N LEU A 246 15.36 36.53 -28.82
CA LEU A 246 14.47 37.68 -28.61
C LEU A 246 15.16 38.84 -27.87
N VAL A 247 16.08 38.57 -26.94
CA VAL A 247 16.81 39.62 -26.20
C VAL A 247 17.85 40.33 -27.08
N ARG A 248 18.36 39.70 -28.14
CA ARG A 248 19.33 40.32 -29.06
C ARG A 248 18.72 41.18 -30.18
N LEU A 249 17.40 41.18 -30.37
CA LEU A 249 16.73 42.05 -31.34
C LEU A 249 16.21 43.38 -30.74
N SER A 250 16.38 43.57 -29.42
CA SER A 250 15.88 44.75 -28.70
C SER A 250 16.98 45.65 -28.14
N ALA A 251 18.22 45.52 -28.63
CA ALA A 251 19.36 46.37 -28.29
C ALA A 251 19.94 47.03 -29.54
#